data_AF-A0A831RG60-F1
#
_entry.id   AF-A0A831RG60-F1
#
_cell.length_a   1.000
_cell.length_b   1.000
_cell.length_c   1.000
_cell.angle_alpha   90.00
_cell.angle_beta   90.00
_cell.angle_gamma   90.00
#
_symmetry.space_group_name_H-M   'P 1'
#
loop_
_entity.id
_entity.type
_entity.pdbx_description
1 polymer ?
#
loop_
_entity_poly.entity_id
_entity_poly.type
_entity_poly.pdbx_seq_one_letter_code
_entity_poly.pdbx_strand_id
1 'polypeptide(L)'
;MWTEEMYGDWKGHGFDLEASHLRDPDRIDRLVLAVALTFLWLIALGSVVVKRGQRHLVDHRSRRDKSYFRIGWDWTLRCLRLDEPVSFRLIPYP
;
A
#
# COMPACT_ATOMS: atom_id res chain seq x y z
N MET A 1 7.50 14.27 -8.34
CA MET A 1 6.64 13.33 -9.09
C MET A 1 6.27 12.16 -8.18
N TRP A 2 5.33 12.37 -7.25
CA TRP A 2 4.80 11.35 -6.32
C TRP A 2 3.27 11.30 -6.38
N THR A 3 2.65 12.44 -6.70
CA THR A 3 1.21 12.60 -6.81
C THR A 3 0.60 11.76 -7.94
N GLU A 4 1.27 11.65 -9.09
CA GLU A 4 0.80 10.85 -10.23
C GLU A 4 0.79 9.34 -9.90
N GLU A 5 1.87 8.84 -9.29
CA GLU A 5 1.96 7.45 -8.81
C GLU A 5 0.87 7.14 -7.77
N MET A 6 0.64 8.06 -6.83
CA MET A 6 -0.42 7.94 -5.84
C MET A 6 -1.81 7.85 -6.51
N TYR A 7 -2.10 8.69 -7.50
CA TYR A 7 -3.36 8.61 -8.25
C TYR A 7 -3.50 7.29 -9.01
N GLY A 8 -2.39 6.74 -9.53
CA GLY A 8 -2.38 5.40 -10.13
C GLY A 8 -2.76 4.32 -9.11
N ASP A 9 -2.13 4.32 -7.94
CA ASP A 9 -2.38 3.36 -6.85
C ASP A 9 -3.82 3.48 -6.26
N TRP A 10 -4.43 4.65 -6.30
CA TRP A 10 -5.80 4.86 -5.81
C TRP A 10 -6.87 4.42 -6.81
N LYS A 11 -6.51 4.31 -8.09
CA LYS A 11 -7.36 3.79 -9.16
C LYS A 11 -7.09 2.29 -9.36
N GLY A 12 -7.13 1.81 -10.61
CA GLY A 12 -7.06 0.39 -10.95
C GLY A 12 -5.77 -0.35 -10.58
N HIS A 13 -4.71 0.34 -10.12
CA HIS A 13 -3.49 -0.34 -9.65
C HIS A 13 -3.51 -0.73 -8.17
N GLY A 14 -4.50 -0.26 -7.40
CA GLY A 14 -4.62 -0.58 -5.96
C GLY A 14 -6.06 -0.58 -5.46
N PHE A 15 -6.53 0.56 -4.94
CA PHE A 15 -7.80 0.62 -4.19
C PHE A 15 -9.06 0.64 -5.06
N ASP A 16 -8.95 1.07 -6.32
CA ASP A 16 -10.06 1.18 -7.27
C ASP A 16 -11.30 1.90 -6.69
N LEU A 17 -11.10 3.14 -6.23
CA LEU A 17 -12.14 3.96 -5.59
C LEU A 17 -13.43 4.06 -6.43
N GLU A 18 -13.32 4.05 -7.75
CA GLU A 18 -14.44 4.16 -8.69
C GLU A 18 -15.38 2.94 -8.61
N ALA A 19 -14.87 1.76 -8.25
CA ALA A 19 -15.65 0.54 -8.05
C ALA A 19 -16.61 0.62 -6.85
N SER A 20 -16.42 1.58 -5.93
CA SER A 20 -17.33 1.78 -4.79
C SER A 20 -18.71 2.31 -5.20
N HIS A 21 -18.82 2.92 -6.39
CA HIS A 21 -20.04 3.59 -6.89
C HIS A 21 -20.69 4.57 -5.90
N LEU A 22 -19.92 5.10 -4.94
CA LEU A 22 -20.41 6.09 -3.99
C LEU A 22 -20.74 7.39 -4.71
N ARG A 23 -21.93 7.93 -4.40
CA ARG A 23 -22.42 9.23 -4.93
C ARG A 23 -22.64 10.28 -3.85
N ASP A 24 -22.67 9.83 -2.60
CA ASP A 24 -22.85 10.68 -1.42
C ASP A 24 -21.50 11.30 -1.04
N PRO A 25 -21.36 12.64 -1.06
CA PRO A 25 -20.09 13.32 -0.78
C PRO A 25 -19.50 12.97 0.59
N ASP A 26 -20.32 12.92 1.64
CA ASP A 26 -19.84 12.64 3.01
C ASP A 26 -19.31 11.20 3.14
N ARG A 27 -19.85 10.26 2.36
CA ARG A 27 -19.32 8.89 2.29
C ARG A 27 -18.03 8.83 1.50
N ILE A 28 -17.92 9.60 0.42
CA ILE A 28 -16.68 9.70 -0.37
C ILE A 28 -15.56 10.28 0.49
N ASP A 29 -15.81 11.37 1.22
CA ASP A 29 -14.81 12.00 2.10
C ASP A 29 -14.26 11.02 3.13
N ARG A 30 -15.16 10.25 3.77
CA ARG A 30 -14.77 9.20 4.73
C ARG A 30 -13.97 8.07 4.08
N LEU A 31 -14.36 7.64 2.89
CA LEU A 31 -13.63 6.62 2.14
C LEU A 31 -12.24 7.11 1.75
N VAL A 32 -12.13 8.33 1.23
CA VAL A 32 -10.85 8.94 0.84
C VAL A 32 -9.94 9.07 2.05
N LEU A 33 -10.46 9.48 3.21
CA LEU A 33 -9.68 9.52 4.45
C LEU A 33 -9.14 8.12 4.84
N ALA A 34 -10.00 7.09 4.81
CA ALA A 34 -9.60 5.72 5.10
C ALA A 34 -8.53 5.20 4.12
N VAL A 35 -8.70 5.48 2.83
CA VAL A 35 -7.74 5.11 1.78
C VAL A 35 -6.42 5.86 1.96
N ALA A 36 -6.44 7.15 2.27
CA ALA A 36 -5.22 7.93 2.52
C ALA A 36 -4.43 7.39 3.73
N LEU A 37 -5.12 7.05 4.83
CA LEU A 37 -4.48 6.44 6.00
C LEU A 37 -3.90 5.05 5.69
N THR A 38 -4.64 4.23 4.95
CA THR A 38 -4.18 2.90 4.54
C THR A 38 -2.99 3.00 3.59
N PHE A 39 -3.02 3.94 2.65
CA PHE A 39 -1.93 4.22 1.72
C PHE A 39 -0.64 4.63 2.44
N LEU A 40 -0.75 5.53 3.42
CA LEU A 40 0.39 5.95 4.25
C LEU A 40 1.00 4.76 5.00
N TRP A 41 0.16 3.93 5.61
CA TRP A 41 0.61 2.73 6.31
C TRP A 41 1.34 1.76 5.36
N LEU A 42 0.80 1.50 4.18
CA LEU A 42 1.40 0.59 3.20
C LEU A 42 2.74 1.11 2.66
N ILE A 43 2.88 2.42 2.43
CA ILE A 43 4.17 3.02 2.07
C ILE A 43 5.19 2.83 3.21
N ALA A 44 4.78 3.06 4.45
CA ALA A 44 5.67 2.89 5.61
C ALA A 44 6.11 1.43 5.76
N LEU A 45 5.17 0.49 5.63
CA LEU A 45 5.45 -0.94 5.68
C LEU A 45 6.36 -1.39 4.54
N GLY A 46 6.07 -0.98 3.30
CA GLY A 46 6.91 -1.28 2.14
C GLY A 46 8.33 -0.75 2.31
N SER A 47 8.48 0.46 2.87
CA SER A 47 9.78 1.04 3.22
C SER A 47 10.56 0.16 4.21
N VAL A 48 9.91 -0.30 5.28
CA VAL A 48 10.50 -1.21 6.27
C VAL A 48 10.95 -2.53 5.63
N VAL A 49 10.12 -3.13 4.78
CA VAL A 49 10.43 -4.39 4.08
C VAL A 49 11.67 -4.26 3.20
N VAL A 50 11.75 -3.16 2.44
CA VAL A 50 12.92 -2.90 1.59
C VAL A 50 14.19 -2.75 2.43
N LYS A 51 14.11 -2.02 3.55
CA LYS A 51 15.27 -1.70 4.39
C LYS A 51 15.73 -2.87 5.26
N ARG A 52 14.84 -3.78 5.61
CA ARG A 52 15.17 -5.08 6.21
C ARG A 52 15.74 -6.09 5.21
N GLY A 53 15.88 -5.72 3.94
CA GLY A 53 16.37 -6.62 2.88
C GLY A 53 15.34 -7.67 2.45
N GLN A 54 14.10 -7.58 2.93
CA GLN A 54 13.04 -8.56 2.70
C GLN A 54 12.29 -8.35 1.38
N ARG A 55 12.61 -7.29 0.61
CA ARG A 55 12.01 -6.99 -0.71
C ARG A 55 11.91 -8.21 -1.62
N HIS A 56 12.95 -9.05 -1.65
CA HIS A 56 13.03 -10.22 -2.54
C HIS A 56 11.93 -11.28 -2.29
N LEU A 57 11.25 -11.23 -1.14
CA LEU A 57 10.17 -12.15 -0.78
C LEU A 57 8.83 -11.80 -1.45
N VAL A 58 8.71 -10.57 -1.95
CA VAL A 58 7.48 -10.02 -2.56
C VAL A 58 7.73 -9.33 -3.89
N ASP A 59 8.98 -9.05 -4.24
CA ASP A 59 9.37 -8.37 -5.47
C ASP A 59 10.61 -9.02 -6.09
N HIS A 60 10.61 -9.21 -7.41
CA HIS A 60 11.62 -10.00 -8.08
C HIS A 60 12.92 -9.22 -8.27
N ARG A 61 14.09 -9.85 -8.03
CA ARG A 61 15.38 -9.14 -8.08
C ARG A 61 15.72 -8.55 -9.45
N SER A 62 15.30 -9.21 -10.54
CA SER A 62 15.58 -8.78 -11.92
C SER A 62 14.60 -7.72 -12.46
N ARG A 63 13.46 -7.51 -11.80
CA ARG A 63 12.44 -6.52 -12.20
C ARG A 63 11.99 -5.77 -10.95
N ARG A 64 12.57 -4.59 -10.76
CA ARG A 64 12.32 -3.72 -9.60
C ARG A 64 11.36 -2.60 -9.95
N ASP A 65 10.20 -2.96 -10.49
CA ASP A 65 9.17 -2.03 -10.98
C ASP A 65 8.07 -1.72 -9.94
N LYS A 66 8.01 -2.46 -8.83
CA LYS A 66 7.00 -2.23 -7.79
C LYS A 66 7.27 -0.97 -6.96
N SER A 67 6.20 -0.17 -6.79
CA SER A 67 6.16 0.96 -5.86
C SER A 67 6.24 0.48 -4.40
N TYR A 68 6.59 1.38 -3.47
CA TYR A 68 6.59 1.06 -2.04
C TYR A 68 5.20 0.66 -1.52
N PHE A 69 4.14 1.31 -2.02
CA PHE A 69 2.76 0.91 -1.75
C PHE A 69 2.53 -0.55 -2.14
N ARG A 70 2.92 -0.94 -3.37
CA ARG A 70 2.72 -2.30 -3.86
C ARG A 70 3.53 -3.33 -3.08
N ILE A 71 4.76 -2.99 -2.69
CA ILE A 71 5.58 -3.84 -1.83
C ILE A 71 4.91 -4.04 -0.46
N GLY A 72 4.40 -2.97 0.17
CA GLY A 72 3.69 -3.06 1.44
C GLY A 72 2.40 -3.88 1.34
N TRP A 73 1.66 -3.73 0.24
CA TRP A 73 0.45 -4.50 -0.03
C TRP A 73 0.75 -5.99 -0.19
N ASP A 74 1.70 -6.34 -1.06
CA ASP A 74 2.07 -7.73 -1.31
C ASP A 74 2.68 -8.40 -0.06
N TRP A 75 3.40 -7.61 0.77
CA TRP A 75 3.89 -8.08 2.08
C TRP A 75 2.76 -8.39 3.05
N THR A 76 1.75 -7.52 3.14
CA THR A 76 0.57 -7.75 3.98
C THR A 76 -0.15 -9.04 3.57
N LEU A 77 -0.39 -9.22 2.27
CA LEU A 77 -1.01 -10.44 1.73
C LEU A 77 -0.17 -11.70 2.00
N ARG A 78 1.16 -11.58 1.91
CA ARG A 78 2.07 -12.68 2.25
C ARG A 78 1.93 -13.07 3.73
N CYS A 79 1.99 -12.10 4.64
CA CYS A 79 1.87 -12.36 6.06
C CYS A 79 0.51 -13.00 6.40
N LEU A 80 -0.60 -12.48 5.86
CA LEU A 80 -1.92 -13.07 6.06
C LEU A 80 -2.01 -14.52 5.53
N ARG A 81 -1.36 -14.83 4.40
CA ARG A 81 -1.33 -16.18 3.83
C ARG A 81 -0.51 -17.16 4.69
N LEU A 82 0.51 -16.66 5.39
CA LEU A 82 1.43 -17.45 6.20
C LEU A 82 1.09 -17.41 7.70
N ASP A 83 0.00 -16.75 8.09
CA ASP A 83 -0.38 -16.49 9.48
C ASP A 83 0.74 -15.80 10.29
N GLU A 84 1.50 -14.92 9.63
CA GLU A 84 2.57 -14.13 10.23
C GLU A 84 2.05 -12.76 10.72
N PRO A 85 2.62 -12.21 11.81
CA PRO A 85 2.19 -10.92 12.33
C PRO A 85 2.54 -9.77 11.36
N VAL A 86 1.54 -8.93 11.06
CA VAL A 86 1.73 -7.70 10.28
C VAL A 86 2.03 -6.52 11.20
N SER A 87 3.09 -5.77 10.90
CA SER A 87 3.45 -4.57 11.68
C SER A 87 2.55 -3.39 11.30
N PHE A 88 1.76 -2.89 12.25
CA PHE A 88 0.93 -1.69 12.07
C PHE A 88 1.66 -0.40 12.48
N ARG A 89 2.83 -0.15 11.88
CA ARG A 89 3.63 1.05 12.16
C ARG A 89 3.52 2.04 11.00
N LEU A 90 3.13 3.27 11.30
CA LEU A 90 3.11 4.39 10.36
C LEU A 90 4.49 5.04 10.18
N ILE A 91 5.40 4.78 11.10
CA ILE A 91 6.75 5.34 11.07
C ILE A 91 7.66 4.35 10.31
N PRO A 92 8.19 4.73 9.13
CA PRO A 92 9.06 3.84 8.36
C PRO A 92 10.42 3.61 9.02
N TYR A 93 10.91 4.55 9.83
CA TYR A 93 12.20 4.48 10.54
C TYR A 93 12.12 5.24 11.87
N PRO A 94 12.70 4.74 12.99
CA PRO A 94 12.96 5.57 14.16
C PRO A 94 13.95 6.70 13.85
#